data_AF-A0A2K8T454-F1
#
_entry.id   AF-A0A2K8T454-F1
#
_cell.length_a   1.000
_cell.length_b   1.000
_cell.length_c   1.000
_cell.angle_alpha   90.00
_cell.angle_beta   90.00
_cell.angle_gamma   90.00
#
_symmetry.space_group_name_H-M   'P 1'
#
loop_
_entity.id
_entity.type
_entity.pdbx_description
1 polymer ?
#
loop_
_entity_poly.entity_id
_entity_poly.type
_entity_poly.pdbx_seq_one_letter_code
_entity_poly.pdbx_strand_id
1 'polypeptide(L)' 'MDTDPELSDSWWERVKYYARLAIERVEEGVDAVKELLSSLTIDQRLGVILEFEDVDPQKFAQLVSDAPQWTEWMG' A
#
# COMPACT_ATOMS: atom_id res chain seq x y z
N MET A 1 7.36 -10.19 21.95
CA MET A 1 7.74 -10.70 20.62
C MET A 1 8.86 -9.79 20.18
N ASP A 2 10.09 -10.29 20.24
CA ASP A 2 11.29 -9.52 19.90
C ASP A 2 11.30 -9.33 18.39
N THR A 3 10.87 -8.16 17.94
CA THR A 3 11.00 -7.76 16.54
C THR A 3 12.47 -7.46 16.33
N ASP A 4 13.13 -8.32 15.55
CA ASP A 4 14.50 -8.09 15.12
C ASP A 4 14.55 -6.75 14.35
N PRO A 5 15.30 -5.75 14.83
CA PRO A 5 15.31 -4.41 14.25
C PRO A 5 15.77 -4.41 12.78
N GLU A 6 16.62 -5.36 12.37
CA GLU A 6 17.05 -5.47 10.97
C GLU A 6 15.92 -6.02 10.06
N LEU A 7 15.07 -6.90 10.59
CA LEU A 7 13.89 -7.38 9.89
C LEU A 7 12.79 -6.31 9.82
N SER A 8 12.64 -5.47 10.85
CA SER A 8 11.69 -4.34 10.80
C SER A 8 12.12 -3.26 9.82
N ASP A 9 13.41 -2.95 9.76
CA ASP A 9 13.92 -1.91 8.85
C ASP A 9 13.80 -2.35 7.39
N SER A 10 14.16 -3.60 7.08
CA SER A 10 14.03 -4.13 5.71
C SER A 10 12.57 -4.29 5.28
N TRP A 11 11.67 -4.65 6.21
CA TRP A 11 10.23 -4.69 5.93
C TRP A 11 9.68 -3.28 5.67
N TRP A 12 10.05 -2.30 6.48
CA TRP A 12 9.55 -0.94 6.36
C TRP A 12 10.04 -0.22 5.09
N GLU A 13 11.30 -0.40 4.72
CA GLU A 13 11.81 0.13 3.45
C GLU A 13 11.09 -0.49 2.24
N ARG A 14 10.71 -1.77 2.35
CA ARG A 14 9.90 -2.43 1.33
C ARG A 14 8.50 -1.85 1.27
N VAL A 15 7.86 -1.58 2.40
CA VAL A 15 6.56 -0.91 2.47
C VAL A 15 6.61 0.48 1.81
N LYS A 16 7.59 1.31 2.16
CA LYS A 16 7.79 2.64 1.54
C LYS A 16 7.94 2.57 0.02
N TYR A 17 8.73 1.60 -0.46
CA TYR A 17 8.93 1.39 -1.89
C TYR A 17 7.59 1.08 -2.58
N TYR A 18 6.82 0.14 -2.05
CA TYR A 18 5.53 -0.24 -2.64
C TYR A 18 4.45 0.84 -2.47
N ALA A 19 4.49 1.66 -1.42
CA ALA A 19 3.61 2.81 -1.26
C ALA A 19 3.81 3.84 -2.37
N ARG A 20 5.06 4.17 -2.70
CA ARG A 20 5.38 5.04 -3.85
C ARG A 20 4.88 4.46 -5.16
N LEU A 21 5.10 3.16 -5.37
CA LEU A 21 4.59 2.46 -6.55
C LEU A 21 3.06 2.42 -6.64
N ALA A 22 2.36 2.36 -5.50
CA ALA A 22 0.90 2.41 -5.44
C ALA A 22 0.38 3.82 -5.80
N ILE A 23 1.03 4.87 -5.28
CA ILE A 23 0.75 6.28 -5.60
C ILE A 23 0.91 6.52 -7.11
N GLU A 24 2.00 6.02 -7.71
CA GLU A 24 2.23 6.14 -9.16
C GLU A 24 1.12 5.44 -9.96
N ARG A 25 0.72 4.23 -9.53
CA ARG A 25 -0.31 3.43 -10.22
C ARG A 25 -1.73 3.96 -10.15
N VAL A 26 -2.04 4.91 -9.26
CA VAL A 26 -3.37 5.54 -9.27
C VAL A 26 -3.65 6.20 -10.62
N GLU A 27 -2.63 6.74 -11.30
CA GLU A 27 -2.77 7.34 -12.64
C GLU A 27 -3.03 6.30 -13.74
N GLU A 28 -2.59 5.05 -13.52
CA GLU A 28 -2.84 3.91 -14.40
C GLU A 28 -4.21 3.26 -14.13
N GLY A 29 -4.80 3.54 -12.97
CA GLY A 29 -6.14 3.14 -12.57
C GLY A 29 -6.17 2.17 -11.39
N VAL A 30 -7.38 2.01 -10.82
CA VAL A 30 -7.67 1.17 -9.64
C VAL A 30 -7.17 -0.27 -9.80
N ASP A 31 -7.34 -0.87 -10.98
CA ASP A 31 -6.94 -2.26 -11.22
C ASP A 31 -5.42 -2.45 -11.14
N ALA A 32 -4.63 -1.46 -11.56
CA ALA A 32 -3.17 -1.51 -11.45
C ALA A 32 -2.73 -1.48 -9.98
N VAL A 33 -3.38 -0.65 -9.15
CA VAL A 33 -3.14 -0.61 -7.70
C VAL A 33 -3.51 -1.94 -7.06
N LYS A 34 -4.67 -2.52 -7.43
CA LYS A 34 -5.12 -3.81 -6.92
C LYS A 34 -4.17 -4.96 -7.31
N GLU A 35 -3.70 -4.99 -8.56
CA GLU A 35 -2.73 -5.97 -9.03
C GLU A 35 -1.42 -5.86 -8.24
N LEU A 36 -0.90 -4.65 -8.04
CA LEU A 36 0.29 -4.41 -7.23
C LEU A 36 0.12 -4.99 -5.82
N LEU A 37 -0.97 -4.64 -5.13
CA LEU A 37 -1.25 -5.10 -3.78
C LEU A 37 -1.41 -6.63 -3.72
N SER A 38 -2.03 -7.24 -4.73
CA SER A 38 -2.23 -8.69 -4.77
C SER A 38 -0.92 -9.49 -4.75
N SER A 39 0.18 -8.91 -5.22
CA SER A 39 1.53 -9.51 -5.21
C SER A 39 2.22 -9.49 -3.82
N LEU A 40 1.65 -8.78 -2.85
CA LEU A 40 2.21 -8.58 -1.51
C LEU A 40 1.58 -9.50 -0.47
N THR A 41 2.29 -9.72 0.63
CA THR A 41 1.72 -10.35 1.83
C THR A 41 0.69 -9.42 2.48
N ILE A 42 -0.23 -9.99 3.28
CA ILE A 42 -1.27 -9.21 3.97
C ILE A 42 -0.65 -8.08 4.81
N ASP A 43 0.38 -8.38 5.60
CA ASP A 43 1.06 -7.36 6.42
C ASP A 43 1.64 -6.24 5.57
N GLN A 44 2.24 -6.56 4.42
CA GLN A 44 2.78 -5.57 3.50
C GLN A 44 1.68 -4.74 2.84
N ARG A 45 0.54 -5.33 2.46
CA ARG A 45 -0.60 -4.57 1.91
C ARG A 45 -1.08 -3.52 2.90
N LEU A 46 -1.26 -3.92 4.16
CA LEU A 46 -1.67 -3.02 5.23
C LEU A 46 -0.65 -1.91 5.44
N GLY A 47 0.64 -2.25 5.53
CA GLY A 47 1.71 -1.26 5.64
C GLY A 47 1.74 -0.28 4.47
N VAL A 48 1.59 -0.77 3.25
CA VAL A 48 1.58 0.03 2.02
C VAL A 48 0.41 1.00 1.98
N ILE A 49 -0.80 0.56 2.36
CA ILE A 49 -1.96 1.45 2.41
C ILE A 49 -1.77 2.55 3.46
N LEU A 50 -1.27 2.21 4.65
CA LEU A 50 -1.03 3.18 5.71
C LEU A 50 0.02 4.22 5.32
N GLU A 51 1.14 3.77 4.74
CA GLU A 51 2.19 4.67 4.24
C GLU A 51 1.72 5.50 3.04
N PHE A 52 0.90 4.94 2.16
CA PHE A 52 0.28 5.69 1.06
C PHE A 52 -0.60 6.81 1.62
N GLU A 53 -1.53 6.51 2.52
CA GLU A 53 -2.38 7.53 3.15
C GLU A 53 -1.57 8.66 3.81
N ASP A 54 -0.45 8.33 4.47
CA ASP A 54 0.43 9.32 5.12
C ASP A 54 1.20 10.19 4.11
N VAL A 55 1.75 9.58 3.05
CA VAL A 55 2.61 10.26 2.07
C VAL A 55 1.81 11.12 1.09
N ASP A 56 0.66 10.62 0.61
CA ASP A 56 -0.19 11.34 -0.35
C ASP A 56 -1.69 11.14 -0.05
N PRO A 57 -2.22 11.83 0.97
CA PRO A 57 -3.61 11.68 1.41
C PRO A 57 -4.61 12.11 0.34
N GLN A 58 -4.25 13.02 -0.56
CA GLN A 58 -5.16 13.47 -1.64
C GLN A 58 -5.34 12.37 -2.67
N LYS A 59 -4.24 11.73 -3.08
CA LYS A 59 -4.28 10.64 -4.04
C LYS A 59 -4.84 9.36 -3.43
N PHE A 60 -4.65 9.16 -2.12
CA PHE A 60 -5.36 8.12 -1.39
C PHE A 60 -6.87 8.37 -1.38
N ALA A 61 -7.33 9.61 -1.11
CA ALA A 61 -8.75 9.95 -1.18
C ALA A 61 -9.34 9.71 -2.59
N GLN A 62 -8.56 9.94 -3.65
CA GLN A 62 -8.95 9.59 -5.02
C GLN A 62 -9.14 8.07 -5.17
N LEU A 63 -8.17 7.27 -4.71
CA LEU A 63 -8.29 5.80 -4.73
C LEU A 63 -9.55 5.32 -3.98
N VAL A 64 -9.82 5.88 -2.80
CA VAL A 64 -11.01 5.52 -2.00
C VAL A 64 -12.30 5.92 -2.71
N SER A 65 -12.31 7.06 -3.41
CA SER A 65 -13.46 7.50 -4.21
C SER A 65 -13.71 6.57 -5.41
N ASP A 66 -12.64 6.15 -6.10
CA ASP A 66 -12.74 5.31 -7.29
C ASP A 66 -12.98 3.82 -6.95
N ALA A 67 -12.53 3.39 -5.77
CA ALA A 67 -12.71 2.04 -5.25
C ALA A 67 -13.15 2.04 -3.78
N PRO A 68 -14.43 2.35 -3.47
CA PRO A 68 -14.93 2.36 -2.10
C PRO A 68 -14.77 1.01 -1.37
N GLN A 69 -14.68 -0.09 -2.13
CA GLN A 69 -14.47 -1.46 -1.67
C GLN A 69 -13.00 -1.86 -1.51
N TRP A 70 -12.05 -0.92 -1.55
CA TRP A 70 -10.61 -1.21 -1.49
C TRP A 70 -10.20 -2.06 -0.27
N THR A 71 -10.93 -1.95 0.84
CA THR A 71 -10.69 -2.72 2.07
C THR A 71 -10.82 -4.23 1.85
N GLU A 72 -11.61 -4.67 0.87
CA GLU A 72 -11.74 -6.08 0.50
C GLU A 72 -10.43 -6.68 -0.06
N TRP A 73 -9.49 -5.83 -0.52
CA TRP A 73 -8.20 -6.29 -1.04
C TRP A 73 -7.20 -6.65 0.05
N MET A 74 -7.53 -6.34 1.32
CA MET A 74 -6.70 -6.60 2.48
C MET A 74 -6.89 -8.02 3.05
N GLY A 75 -7.85 -8.79 2.52
CA GLY A 75 -8.14 -10.18 2.89
C GLY A 75 -7.46 -11.24 2.03
#